data_AF-A0A6J5VUD5-F1
#
_entry.id   AF-A0A6J5VUD5-F1
#
_cell.length_a   1.000
_cell.length_b   1.000
_cell.length_c   1.000
_cell.angle_alpha   90.00
_cell.angle_beta   90.00
_cell.angle_gamma   90.00
#
_symmetry.space_group_name_H-M   'P 1'
#
loop_
_entity.id
_entity.type
_entity.pdbx_description
1 polymer ?
#
loop_
_entity_poly.entity_id
_entity_poly.type
_entity_poly.pdbx_seq_one_letter_code
_entity_poly.pdbx_strand_id
1 'polypeptide(L)' 'MMQLGCDRVFVGPGVCKGGDLVKRGRAIVQAVTHYRNPDVLAEVSCGLGEAMVGLNLKDKKGERLAN' A
#
# COMPACT_ATOMS: atom_id res chain seq x y z
N MET A 1 9.82 -0.71 -1.69
CA MET A 1 10.42 -1.07 -0.38
C MET A 1 11.32 -2.29 -0.51
N MET A 2 10.80 -3.48 -0.81
CA MET A 2 11.61 -4.70 -0.91
C MET A 2 12.77 -4.58 -1.93
N GLN A 3 12.53 -3.96 -3.09
CA GLN A 3 13.58 -3.71 -4.09
C GLN A 3 14.71 -2.78 -3.60
N LEU A 4 14.47 -1.97 -2.56
CA LEU A 4 15.47 -1.09 -1.94
C LEU A 4 16.24 -1.79 -0.80
N GLY A 5 16.04 -3.10 -0.59
CA GLY A 5 16.73 -3.89 0.42
C GLY A 5 16.06 -3.94 1.79
N CYS A 6 14.79 -3.52 1.91
CA CYS A 6 14.05 -3.68 3.17
C CYS A 6 13.66 -5.15 3.41
N ASP A 7 13.82 -5.64 4.63
CA ASP A 7 13.40 -7.02 5.00
C ASP A 7 11.89 -7.18 5.17
N ARG A 8 11.21 -6.08 5.51
CA ARG A 8 9.79 -6.09 5.90
C ARG A 8 9.12 -4.75 5.66
N VAL A 9 7.80 -4.79 5.47
CA VAL A 9 6.94 -3.61 5.25
C VAL A 9 5.84 -3.61 6.31
N PHE A 10 5.60 -2.45 6.91
CA PHE A 10 4.46 -2.24 7.80
C PHE A 10 3.33 -1.54 7.06
N VAL A 11 2.10 -1.97 7.34
CA VAL A 11 0.89 -1.39 6.75
C VAL A 11 0.06 -0.79 7.88
N GLY A 12 -0.17 0.52 7.80
CA GLY A 12 -0.98 1.23 8.78
C GLY A 12 -2.49 1.14 8.50
N PRO A 13 -3.32 1.70 9.39
CA PRO A 13 -4.79 1.66 9.29
C PRO A 13 -5.34 2.35 8.03
N GLY A 14 -4.51 3.14 7.33
CA GLY A 14 -4.88 3.75 6.05
C GLY A 14 -5.23 2.74 4.95
N VAL A 15 -4.76 1.49 5.05
CA VAL A 15 -5.19 0.42 4.15
C VAL A 15 -6.70 0.13 4.26
N CYS A 16 -7.27 0.37 5.44
CA CYS A 16 -8.68 0.15 5.76
C CYS A 16 -9.59 1.31 5.36
N LYS A 17 -9.04 2.46 4.97
CA LYS A 17 -9.79 3.68 4.63
C LYS A 17 -10.10 3.81 3.12
N GLY A 18 -9.90 2.76 2.34
CA GLY A 18 -10.15 2.74 0.90
C GLY A 18 -11.19 1.69 0.50
N GLY A 19 -11.11 1.21 -0.74
CA GLY A 19 -11.97 0.13 -1.28
C GLY A 19 -11.84 -1.22 -0.56
N ASP A 20 -11.88 -2.33 -1.30
CA ASP A 20 -11.92 -3.69 -0.71
C ASP A 20 -10.67 -4.00 0.15
N LEU A 21 -10.88 -4.07 1.46
CA LEU A 21 -9.84 -4.33 2.47
C LEU A 21 -9.18 -5.70 2.29
N VAL A 22 -9.99 -6.73 2.01
CA VAL A 22 -9.50 -8.11 1.92
C VAL A 22 -8.65 -8.27 0.67
N LYS A 23 -9.17 -7.76 -0.46
CA LYS A 23 -8.44 -7.80 -1.73
C LYS A 23 -7.15 -7.00 -1.66
N ARG A 24 -7.18 -5.80 -1.07
CA ARG A 24 -5.99 -4.96 -0.89
C ARG A 24 -4.96 -5.59 0.06
N GLY A 25 -5.40 -6.17 1.18
CA GLY A 25 -4.52 -6.89 2.09
C GLY A 25 -3.79 -8.04 1.41
N ARG A 26 -4.54 -8.87 0.66
CA ARG A 26 -3.97 -9.98 -0.13
C ARG A 26 -2.97 -9.48 -1.18
N ALA A 27 -3.31 -8.41 -1.90
CA ALA A 27 -2.44 -7.83 -2.91
C ALA A 27 -1.11 -7.33 -2.32
N ILE A 28 -1.13 -6.69 -1.14
CA ILE A 28 0.09 -6.24 -0.46
C ILE A 28 0.98 -7.42 -0.08
N VAL A 29 0.41 -8.49 0.47
CA VAL A 29 1.17 -9.70 0.82
C VAL A 29 1.81 -10.30 -0.42
N GLN A 30 1.03 -10.49 -1.49
CA GLN A 30 1.53 -11.03 -2.76
C GLN A 30 2.63 -10.15 -3.37
N ALA A 31 2.47 -8.83 -3.33
CA ALA A 31 3.46 -7.89 -3.85
C ALA A 31 4.78 -7.92 -3.06
N VAL A 32 4.72 -8.09 -1.73
CA VAL A 32 5.91 -8.25 -0.89
C VAL A 32 6.61 -9.58 -1.16
N THR A 33 5.85 -10.67 -1.31
CA THR A 33 6.40 -12.00 -1.61
C THR A 33 7.04 -12.07 -3.00
N HIS A 34 6.40 -11.48 -4.01
CA HIS A 34 6.79 -11.59 -5.41
C HIS A 34 7.36 -10.27 -5.97
N TYR A 35 8.03 -9.46 -5.14
CA TYR A 35 8.48 -8.11 -5.50
C TYR A 35 9.44 -8.00 -6.69
N ARG A 36 9.97 -9.13 -7.18
CA ARG A 36 10.86 -9.20 -8.37
C ARG A 36 10.14 -9.68 -9.63
N ASN A 37 8.89 -10.11 -9.54
CA ASN A 37 8.12 -10.57 -10.71
C ASN A 37 7.18 -9.45 -11.19
N PRO A 38 7.48 -8.78 -12.32
CA PRO A 38 6.66 -7.68 -12.82
C PRO A 38 5.24 -8.09 -13.21
N ASP A 39 5.04 -9.32 -13.71
CA ASP A 39 3.74 -9.81 -14.16
C ASP A 39 2.78 -9.96 -12.98
N VAL A 40 3.26 -10.58 -11.88
CA VAL A 40 2.48 -10.71 -10.64
C VAL A 40 2.17 -9.35 -10.06
N LEU A 41 3.13 -8.42 -10.07
CA LEU A 41 2.91 -7.06 -9.57
C LEU A 41 1.84 -6.31 -10.36
N ALA A 42 1.83 -6.46 -11.69
CA ALA A 42 0.81 -5.86 -12.55
C ALA A 42 -0.58 -6.44 -12.23
N GLU A 43 -0.68 -7.77 -12.11
CA GLU A 43 -1.92 -8.47 -11.79
C GLU A 43 -2.49 -8.01 -10.44
N VAL A 44 -1.68 -8.05 -9.37
CA VAL A 44 -2.17 -7.74 -8.02
C VAL A 44 -2.43 -6.25 -7.81
N SER A 45 -1.91 -5.38 -8.67
CA SER A 45 -2.19 -3.93 -8.62
C SER A 45 -3.55 -3.58 -9.22
N CYS A 46 -4.20 -4.50 -9.94
CA CYS A 46 -5.45 -4.23 -10.65
C CYS A 46 -6.69 -4.42 -9.77
N GLY A 47 -7.67 -3.54 -9.95
CA GLY A 47 -9.00 -3.67 -9.35
C GLY A 47 -9.01 -3.64 -7.81
N LEU A 48 -8.08 -2.90 -7.19
CA LEU A 48 -7.97 -2.73 -5.74
C LEU A 48 -8.92 -1.67 -5.14
N GLY A 49 -9.76 -1.06 -5.97
CA GLY A 49 -10.64 0.04 -5.59
C GLY A 49 -9.88 1.32 -5.22
N GLU A 50 -10.59 2.28 -4.62
CA GLU A 50 -10.05 3.61 -4.34
C GLU A 50 -8.96 3.59 -3.26
N ALA A 51 -7.81 4.21 -3.55
CA ALA A 51 -6.71 4.34 -2.60
C ALA A 51 -7.05 5.40 -1.54
N MET A 52 -6.50 5.25 -0.33
CA MET A 52 -6.60 6.32 0.66
C MET A 52 -5.90 7.57 0.13
N VAL A 53 -6.53 8.73 0.33
CA VAL A 53 -5.94 10.03 -0.04
C VAL A 53 -4.74 10.31 0.87
N GLY A 54 -3.56 10.43 0.26
CA GLY A 54 -2.33 10.83 0.94
C GLY A 54 -2.26 12.34 1.16
N LEU A 55 -1.54 12.76 2.20
CA LEU A 55 -1.18 14.17 2.40
C LEU A 55 0.14 14.45 1.67
N ASN A 56 0.23 15.56 0.94
CA ASN A 56 1.50 15.96 0.34
C ASN A 56 2.40 16.59 1.40
N LEU A 57 3.69 16.26 1.38
CA LEU A 57 4.66 16.78 2.35
C LEU A 57 4.85 18.31 2.25
N LYS A 58 4.46 18.91 1.13
CA LYS A 58 4.51 20.37 0.93
C LYS A 58 3.29 21.09 1.51
N ASP A 59 2.23 20.36 1.88
CA ASP A 59 1.01 20.95 2.41
C ASP A 59 1.16 21.25 3.90
N LYS A 60 0.82 22.49 4.29
CA LYS A 60 0.94 22.98 5.68
C LYS A 60 0.00 22.31 6.69
N LYS A 61 -0.84 21.36 6.27
CA LYS A 61 -1.80 20.62 7.12
C LYS A 61 -1.23 19.37 7.78
N GLY A 62 0.08 19.12 7.66
CA GLY A 62 0.75 17.94 8.19
C GLY A 62 0.96 17.96 9.71
N GLU A 63 -0.12 17.97 10.50
CA GLU A 63 -0.06 17.55 11.91
C GLU A 63 -0.79 16.23 12.14
N ARG A 64 -0.32 15.52 13.15
CA ARG A 64 -0.05 14.07 13.18
C ARG A 64 -1.18 13.20 13.73
N LEU A 65 -1.09 11.94 13.29
CA LEU A 65 -1.54 10.68 13.90
C LEU A 65 -3.03 10.35 13.81
N ALA A 66 -3.26 9.10 13.41
CA ALA A 66 -4.54 8.43 13.51
C ALA A 66 -5.03 8.51 14.96
N ASN A 67 -6.04 9.34 15.19
CA ASN A 67 -6.98 9.13 16.28
C ASN A 67 -7.97 8.04 15.86
#